data_AF-A0A2E3QKR2-F1
#
_entry.id   AF-A0A2E3QKR2-F1
#
_cell.length_a   1.000
_cell.length_b   1.000
_cell.length_c   1.000
_cell.angle_alpha   90.00
_cell.angle_beta   90.00
_cell.angle_gamma   90.00
#
_symmetry.space_group_name_H-M   'P 1'
#
loop_
_entity.id
_entity.type
_entity.pdbx_description
1 polymer ?
#
loop_
_entity_poly.entity_id
_entity_poly.type
_entity_poly.pdbx_seq_one_letter_code
_entity_poly.pdbx_strand_id
1 'polypeptide(L)'
;MAKLSQGYEISLATAQLPQKLFEKYKKFIDSTIDTHDIPESVLDACNSRIRQIHGLEAANNEDNKDSTSTEKALAFAALKVAEKIVSSVHDIQDSDLLSLREALGASGVVQLITALAFFDVECRLELASRVF
;
A
#
# COMPACT_ATOMS: atom_id res chain seq x y z
N MET A 1 30.20 -22.09 27.80
CA MET A 1 29.21 -22.39 26.73
C MET A 1 27.94 -21.52 26.78
N ALA A 2 27.70 -20.70 27.81
CA ALA A 2 26.49 -19.85 27.91
C ALA A 2 26.44 -18.60 26.99
N LYS A 3 27.55 -18.19 26.38
CA LYS A 3 27.61 -17.00 25.48
C LYS A 3 27.10 -17.26 24.06
N LEU A 4 27.08 -18.52 23.61
CA LEU A 4 26.63 -18.88 22.25
C LEU A 4 25.12 -19.09 22.18
N SER A 5 24.49 -19.59 23.25
CA SER A 5 23.03 -19.75 23.33
C SER A 5 22.30 -18.40 23.36
N GLN A 6 22.87 -17.40 24.04
CA GLN A 6 22.26 -16.07 24.16
C GLN A 6 22.27 -15.28 22.84
N GLY A 7 23.29 -15.46 21.99
CA GLY A 7 23.32 -14.86 20.65
C GLY A 7 22.34 -15.50 19.67
N TYR A 8 22.08 -16.80 19.81
CA TYR A 8 21.16 -17.56 18.95
C TYR A 8 19.68 -17.32 19.32
N GLU A 9 19.38 -17.19 20.62
CA GLU A 9 18.04 -16.80 21.10
C GLU A 9 17.66 -15.36 20.72
N ILE A 10 18.62 -14.42 20.76
CA ILE A 10 18.39 -13.05 20.31
C ILE A 10 18.07 -13.05 18.80
N SER A 11 18.83 -13.78 17.98
CA SER A 11 18.61 -13.86 16.53
C SER A 11 17.24 -14.44 16.14
N LEU A 12 16.69 -15.38 16.92
CA LEU A 12 15.35 -15.94 16.70
C LEU A 12 14.25 -15.01 17.22
N ALA A 13 14.50 -14.28 18.31
CA ALA A 13 13.56 -13.27 18.82
C ALA A 13 13.44 -12.04 17.89
N THR A 14 14.52 -11.61 17.25
CA THR A 14 14.47 -10.57 16.19
C THR A 14 13.80 -11.05 14.91
N ALA A 15 13.64 -12.36 14.69
CA ALA A 15 12.85 -12.93 13.59
C ALA A 15 11.38 -13.19 13.98
N GLN A 16 11.09 -13.40 15.27
CA GLN A 16 9.73 -13.59 15.80
C GLN A 16 8.94 -12.30 16.03
N LEU A 17 9.61 -11.19 16.38
CA LEU A 17 8.97 -9.86 16.40
C LEU A 17 8.39 -9.49 15.02
N PRO A 18 9.12 -9.71 13.89
CA PRO A 18 8.60 -9.60 12.53
C PRO A 18 7.37 -10.46 12.27
N GLN A 19 7.36 -11.73 12.68
CA GLN A 19 6.31 -12.64 12.21
C GLN A 19 4.94 -12.43 12.87
N LYS A 20 4.89 -12.22 14.20
CA LYS A 20 3.61 -11.89 14.87
C LYS A 20 3.09 -10.52 14.48
N LEU A 21 3.99 -9.56 14.24
CA LEU A 21 3.62 -8.24 13.74
C LEU A 21 3.09 -8.35 12.31
N PHE A 22 3.76 -9.12 11.46
CA PHE A 22 3.37 -9.43 10.08
C PHE A 22 2.02 -10.14 10.00
N GLU A 23 1.74 -11.11 10.86
CA GLU A 23 0.43 -11.78 10.90
C GLU A 23 -0.71 -10.82 11.29
N LYS A 24 -0.47 -9.93 12.26
CA LYS A 24 -1.45 -8.90 12.65
C LYS A 24 -1.65 -7.87 11.55
N TYR A 25 -0.55 -7.46 10.94
CA TYR A 25 -0.51 -6.57 9.79
C TYR A 25 -1.36 -7.15 8.65
N LYS A 26 -1.07 -8.39 8.23
CA LYS A 26 -1.78 -9.04 7.13
C LYS A 26 -3.27 -9.19 7.41
N LYS A 27 -3.66 -9.63 8.60
CA LYS A 27 -5.08 -9.71 9.01
C LYS A 27 -5.79 -8.36 8.93
N PHE A 28 -5.11 -7.28 9.32
CA PHE A 28 -5.69 -5.94 9.25
C PHE A 28 -5.91 -5.51 7.79
N ILE A 29 -4.93 -5.75 6.91
CA ILE A 29 -5.02 -5.41 5.48
C ILE A 29 -6.08 -6.24 4.76
N ASP A 30 -6.07 -7.55 4.94
CA ASP A 30 -7.07 -8.43 4.34
C ASP A 30 -8.48 -7.97 4.74
N SER A 31 -8.69 -7.65 6.02
CA SER A 31 -9.99 -7.14 6.51
C SER A 31 -10.37 -5.75 5.98
N THR A 32 -9.38 -4.98 5.52
CA THR A 32 -9.61 -3.64 4.95
C THR A 32 -9.94 -3.75 3.47
N ILE A 33 -9.28 -4.63 2.71
CA ILE A 33 -9.39 -4.70 1.24
C ILE A 33 -10.56 -5.59 0.77
N ASP A 34 -11.07 -6.51 1.59
CA ASP A 34 -12.09 -7.49 1.21
C ASP A 34 -13.51 -6.93 0.92
N THR A 35 -13.79 -5.64 1.16
CA THR A 35 -15.16 -5.11 1.00
C THR A 35 -15.58 -4.84 -0.45
N HIS A 36 -14.67 -5.00 -1.43
CA HIS A 36 -14.94 -4.76 -2.86
C HIS A 36 -15.47 -3.35 -3.20
N ASP A 37 -15.29 -2.36 -2.32
CA ASP A 37 -15.75 -0.98 -2.57
C ASP A 37 -14.87 -0.24 -3.60
N ILE A 38 -13.69 -0.80 -3.93
CA ILE A 38 -12.73 -0.24 -4.89
C ILE A 38 -12.47 -1.28 -5.99
N PRO A 39 -12.47 -0.87 -7.28
CA PRO A 39 -12.04 -1.76 -8.36
C PRO A 39 -10.60 -2.25 -8.14
N GLU A 40 -10.39 -3.57 -8.25
CA GLU A 40 -9.07 -4.20 -8.08
C GLU A 40 -7.99 -3.59 -8.98
N SER A 41 -8.35 -3.28 -10.23
CA SER A 41 -7.45 -2.62 -11.19
C SER A 41 -6.95 -1.25 -10.74
N VAL A 42 -7.71 -0.53 -9.92
CA VAL A 42 -7.29 0.76 -9.33
C VAL A 42 -6.28 0.53 -8.21
N LEU A 43 -6.53 -0.47 -7.35
CA LEU A 43 -5.61 -0.85 -6.28
C LEU A 43 -4.27 -1.35 -6.84
N ASP A 44 -4.31 -2.21 -7.85
CA ASP A 44 -3.12 -2.72 -8.53
C ASP A 44 -2.30 -1.61 -9.17
N ALA A 45 -2.96 -0.68 -9.88
CA ALA A 45 -2.28 0.47 -10.47
C ALA A 45 -1.60 1.35 -9.41
N CYS A 46 -2.27 1.58 -8.28
CA CYS A 46 -1.69 2.35 -7.19
C CYS A 46 -0.53 1.63 -6.51
N ASN A 47 -0.65 0.32 -6.26
CA ASN A 47 0.40 -0.50 -5.68
C ASN A 47 1.64 -0.50 -6.58
N SER A 48 1.48 -0.80 -7.88
CA SER A 48 2.57 -0.76 -8.86
C SER A 48 3.22 0.63 -8.89
N ARG A 49 2.43 1.71 -8.88
CA ARG A 49 2.97 3.07 -8.84
C ARG A 49 3.79 3.35 -7.58
N ILE A 50 3.32 2.94 -6.40
CA ILE A 50 4.05 3.10 -5.14
C ILE A 50 5.35 2.29 -5.17
N ARG A 51 5.32 1.04 -5.64
CA ARG A 51 6.50 0.19 -5.79
C ARG A 51 7.54 0.81 -6.74
N GLN A 52 7.10 1.42 -7.83
CA GLN A 52 7.97 2.17 -8.76
C GLN A 52 8.65 3.36 -8.07
N ILE A 53 7.93 4.14 -7.25
CA ILE A 53 8.50 5.28 -6.50
C ILE A 53 9.59 4.80 -5.52
N HIS A 54 9.39 3.63 -4.90
CA HIS A 54 10.38 2.99 -4.03
C HIS A 54 11.50 2.25 -4.76
N GLY A 55 11.46 2.19 -6.10
CA GLY A 55 12.47 1.51 -6.91
C GLY A 55 12.41 -0.02 -6.86
N LEU A 56 11.28 -0.58 -6.43
CA LEU A 56 11.02 -2.03 -6.34
C LEU A 56 10.40 -2.61 -7.62
N GLU A 57 9.96 -1.75 -8.54
CA GLU A 57 9.38 -2.12 -9.83
C GLU A 57 9.83 -1.14 -10.92
N ALA A 58 9.95 -1.61 -12.16
CA ALA A 58 10.23 -0.74 -13.31
C ALA A 58 9.01 0.12 -13.66
N ALA A 59 9.24 1.35 -14.12
CA ALA A 59 8.17 2.19 -14.64
C ALA A 59 7.57 1.55 -15.91
N ASN A 60 6.33 1.07 -15.82
CA ASN A 60 5.61 0.56 -16.97
C ASN A 60 4.92 1.73 -17.70
N ASN A 61 5.21 1.88 -19.00
CA ASN A 61 4.57 2.87 -19.89
C ASN A 61 3.32 2.32 -20.58
N GLU A 62 2.71 1.26 -20.05
CA GLU A 62 1.54 0.67 -20.67
C GLU A 62 0.31 1.53 -20.36
N ASP A 63 -0.05 2.38 -21.32
CA ASP A 63 -1.35 3.04 -21.38
C ASP A 63 -2.44 1.95 -21.36
N ASN A 64 -3.10 1.79 -20.21
CA ASN A 64 -4.19 0.82 -20.06
C ASN A 64 -5.36 1.24 -20.98
N LYS A 65 -5.44 0.57 -22.14
CA LYS A 65 -6.32 0.98 -23.25
C LYS A 65 -7.80 0.62 -23.05
N ASP A 66 -8.16 -0.15 -22.03
CA ASP A 66 -9.49 -0.78 -21.97
C ASP A 66 -10.44 -0.30 -20.85
N SER A 67 -10.05 0.71 -20.07
CA SER A 67 -10.93 1.26 -19.02
C SER A 67 -11.92 2.31 -19.55
N THR A 68 -13.13 2.35 -18.98
CA THR A 68 -14.15 3.38 -19.28
C THR A 68 -13.67 4.77 -18.82
N SER A 69 -14.28 5.86 -19.33
CA SER A 69 -13.85 7.23 -18.97
C SER A 69 -13.96 7.52 -17.45
N THR A 70 -14.97 6.95 -16.78
CA THR A 70 -15.17 7.10 -15.33
C THR A 70 -14.14 6.33 -14.52
N GLU A 71 -13.84 5.08 -14.89
CA GLU A 71 -12.79 4.29 -14.23
C GLU A 71 -11.41 4.91 -14.43
N LYS A 72 -11.14 5.48 -15.61
CA LYS A 72 -9.90 6.25 -15.86
C LYS A 72 -9.79 7.47 -14.96
N ALA A 73 -10.89 8.21 -14.78
CA ALA A 73 -10.91 9.36 -13.89
C ALA A 73 -10.69 8.98 -12.42
N LEU A 74 -11.32 7.88 -11.98
CA LEU A 74 -11.12 7.30 -10.66
C LEU A 74 -9.66 6.86 -10.44
N ALA A 75 -9.12 6.07 -11.37
CA ALA A 75 -7.74 5.60 -11.31
C ALA A 75 -6.74 6.76 -11.26
N PHE A 76 -6.96 7.79 -12.09
CA PHE A 76 -6.12 8.98 -12.10
C PHE A 76 -6.17 9.76 -10.78
N ALA A 77 -7.36 9.91 -10.18
CA ALA A 77 -7.49 10.55 -8.88
C ALA A 77 -6.81 9.72 -7.77
N ALA A 78 -6.99 8.39 -7.78
CA ALA A 78 -6.37 7.50 -6.81
C ALA A 78 -4.84 7.52 -6.91
N LEU A 79 -4.30 7.48 -8.14
CA LEU A 79 -2.85 7.55 -8.40
C LEU A 79 -2.23 8.84 -7.86
N LYS A 80 -2.90 9.99 -8.01
CA LYS A 80 -2.41 11.25 -7.42
C LYS A 80 -2.27 11.18 -5.91
N VAL A 81 -3.25 10.57 -5.23
CA VAL A 81 -3.20 10.38 -3.78
C VAL A 81 -2.11 9.38 -3.41
N ALA A 82 -1.94 8.30 -4.18
CA ALA A 82 -0.88 7.32 -3.99
C ALA A 82 0.52 7.96 -4.05
N GLU A 83 0.77 8.82 -5.04
CA GLU A 83 2.04 9.56 -5.18
C GLU A 83 2.28 10.50 -3.99
N LYS A 84 1.24 11.22 -3.55
CA LYS A 84 1.33 12.12 -2.38
C LYS A 84 1.57 11.35 -1.10
N ILE A 85 0.96 10.19 -0.89
CA ILE A 85 1.19 9.36 0.31
C ILE A 85 2.68 9.05 0.49
N VAL A 86 3.39 8.77 -0.60
CA VAL A 86 4.82 8.44 -0.53
C VAL A 86 5.69 9.69 -0.37
N SER A 87 5.42 10.75 -1.12
CA SER A 87 6.34 11.90 -1.27
C SER A 87 5.98 13.14 -0.44
N SER A 88 4.71 13.31 -0.09
CA SER A 88 4.17 14.55 0.49
C SER A 88 2.84 14.31 1.22
N VAL A 89 2.80 13.32 2.13
CA VAL A 89 1.54 12.92 2.80
C VAL A 89 0.86 14.08 3.54
N HIS A 90 1.63 15.05 4.01
CA HIS A 90 1.13 16.26 4.67
C HIS A 90 0.44 17.26 3.71
N ASP A 91 0.62 17.10 2.39
CA ASP A 91 0.04 17.95 1.35
C ASP A 91 -1.24 17.36 0.73
N ILE A 92 -1.76 16.27 1.30
CA ILE A 92 -3.07 15.72 0.93
C ILE A 92 -4.15 16.65 1.49
N GLN A 93 -4.96 17.21 0.59
CA GLN A 93 -6.04 18.14 0.90
C GLN A 93 -7.40 17.44 0.79
N ASP A 94 -8.41 17.98 1.46
CA ASP A 94 -9.80 17.48 1.34
C ASP A 94 -10.28 17.46 -0.12
N SER A 95 -9.80 18.39 -0.95
CA SER A 95 -10.11 18.46 -2.37
C SER A 95 -9.53 17.29 -3.19
N ASP A 96 -8.43 16.68 -2.75
CA ASP A 96 -7.88 15.48 -3.39
C ASP A 96 -8.79 14.25 -3.13
N LEU A 97 -9.50 14.24 -2.01
CA LEU A 97 -10.38 13.15 -1.59
C LEU A 97 -11.82 13.33 -2.07
N LEU A 98 -12.22 14.54 -2.46
CA LEU A 98 -13.61 14.86 -2.79
C LEU A 98 -14.13 14.05 -3.99
N SER A 99 -13.39 14.02 -5.09
CA SER A 99 -13.78 13.25 -6.30
C SER A 99 -13.77 11.74 -6.06
N LEU A 100 -12.84 11.26 -5.24
CA LEU A 100 -12.81 9.86 -4.79
C LEU A 100 -14.04 9.53 -3.95
N ARG A 101 -14.46 10.44 -3.07
CA ARG A 101 -15.65 10.27 -2.22
C ARG A 101 -16.94 10.26 -3.03
N GLU A 102 -17.02 11.06 -4.08
CA GLU A 102 -18.17 11.05 -4.99
C GLU A 102 -18.28 9.72 -5.76
N ALA A 103 -17.15 9.11 -6.13
CA ALA A 103 -17.12 7.86 -6.88
C ALA A 103 -17.26 6.60 -6.00
N LEU A 104 -16.60 6.57 -4.84
CA LEU A 104 -16.46 5.38 -3.98
C LEU A 104 -17.31 5.44 -2.71
N GLY A 105 -17.90 6.60 -2.40
CA GLY A 105 -18.48 6.86 -1.09
C GLY A 105 -17.43 6.98 0.01
N ALA A 106 -17.89 7.22 1.24
CA ALA A 106 -17.00 7.40 2.39
C ALA A 106 -16.23 6.11 2.75
N SER A 107 -16.89 4.95 2.68
CA SER A 107 -16.28 3.64 2.96
C SER A 107 -15.11 3.37 2.01
N GLY A 108 -15.34 3.47 0.70
CA GLY A 108 -14.31 3.19 -0.29
C GLY A 108 -13.15 4.18 -0.25
N VAL A 109 -13.36 5.45 0.12
CA VAL A 109 -12.24 6.39 0.34
C VAL A 109 -11.41 6.00 1.55
N VAL A 110 -12.04 5.62 2.68
CA VAL A 110 -11.32 5.14 3.87
C VAL A 110 -10.52 3.88 3.54
N GLN A 111 -11.12 2.96 2.80
CA GLN A 111 -10.45 1.75 2.32
C GLN A 111 -9.25 2.11 1.44
N LEU A 112 -9.42 3.03 0.49
CA LEU A 112 -8.38 3.42 -0.45
C LEU A 112 -7.19 4.05 0.26
N ILE A 113 -7.40 5.10 1.07
CA ILE A 113 -6.29 5.77 1.77
C ILE A 113 -5.54 4.82 2.71
N THR A 114 -6.27 3.87 3.30
CA THR A 114 -5.68 2.85 4.17
C THR A 114 -4.80 1.93 3.34
N ALA A 115 -5.34 1.32 2.27
CA ALA A 115 -4.58 0.45 1.38
C ALA A 115 -3.32 1.14 0.84
N LEU A 116 -3.42 2.37 0.36
CA LEU A 116 -2.28 3.15 -0.16
C LEU A 116 -1.18 3.39 0.88
N ALA A 117 -1.55 3.77 2.10
CA ALA A 117 -0.58 3.95 3.19
C ALA A 117 0.13 2.63 3.51
N PHE A 118 -0.58 1.52 3.39
CA PHE A 118 -0.03 0.21 3.66
C PHE A 118 0.86 -0.31 2.54
N PHE A 119 0.56 -0.08 1.27
CA PHE A 119 1.49 -0.36 0.17
C PHE A 119 2.84 0.37 0.35
N ASP A 120 2.83 1.63 0.81
CA ASP A 120 4.08 2.35 1.16
C ASP A 120 4.83 1.68 2.32
N VAL A 121 4.11 1.23 3.36
CA VAL A 121 4.70 0.47 4.47
C VAL A 121 5.30 -0.85 3.99
N GLU A 122 4.61 -1.62 3.14
CA GLU A 122 5.13 -2.90 2.59
C GLU A 122 6.43 -2.67 1.83
N CYS A 123 6.48 -1.64 0.98
CA CYS A 123 7.71 -1.29 0.25
C CYS A 123 8.87 -0.99 1.22
N ARG A 124 8.62 -0.24 2.29
CA ARG A 124 9.64 0.08 3.29
C ARG A 124 10.05 -1.14 4.11
N LEU A 125 9.11 -2.03 4.41
CA LEU A 125 9.39 -3.31 5.07
C LEU A 125 10.21 -4.22 4.16
N GLU A 126 9.92 -4.28 2.86
CA GLU A 126 10.71 -5.00 1.85
C GLU A 126 12.14 -4.46 1.79
N LEU A 127 12.30 -3.14 1.69
CA LEU A 127 13.62 -2.50 1.67
C LEU A 127 14.41 -2.73 2.97
N ALA A 128 13.75 -2.70 4.13
CA ALA A 128 14.39 -2.88 5.42
C ALA A 128 14.73 -4.34 5.73
N SER A 129 13.86 -5.28 5.36
CA SER A 129 13.98 -6.70 5.71
C SER A 129 14.61 -7.55 4.61
N ARG A 130 14.43 -7.17 3.34
CA ARG A 130 14.73 -7.94 2.12
C ARG A 130 13.92 -9.23 1.95
N VAL A 131 12.82 -9.40 2.68
CA VAL A 131 12.02 -10.65 2.72
C VAL A 131 10.51 -10.40 2.63
N PHE A 132 10.08 -9.25 2.11
CA PHE A 132 8.65 -8.92 2.00
C PHE A 132 8.16 -9.15 0.57
#